data_AF-A0A2M4C3H9-F1
#
_entry.id   AF-A0A2M4C3H9-F1
#
_cell.length_a   1.000
_cell.length_b   1.000
_cell.length_c   1.000
_cell.angle_alpha   90.00
_cell.angle_beta   90.00
_cell.angle_gamma   90.00
#
_symmetry.space_group_name_H-M   'P 1'
#
loop_
_entity.id
_entity.type
_entity.pdbx_description
1 polymer ?
#
loop_
_entity_poly.entity_id
_entity_poly.type
_entity_poly.pdbx_seq_one_letter_code
_entity_poly.pdbx_strand_id
1 'polypeptide(L)'
;MATEVAITTGTDYKDLLDESSRNKTSVKCDRCSSLMLRPANADFADVEYDLPEARQKRQTAAAEESEDSEGFTCQKLKHFWMVKDMYTFENIGFSNTVNNKKYLICADCEVGPVGYYDLETKQCYVALDRVKHE
;
A
#
# COMPACT_ATOMS: atom_id res chain seq x y z
N MET A 1 3.82 13.79 -35.71
CA MET A 1 3.85 12.42 -35.17
C MET A 1 4.50 12.52 -33.81
N ALA A 2 3.69 12.63 -32.76
CA ALA A 2 4.17 12.93 -31.41
C ALA A 2 4.54 11.62 -30.70
N THR A 3 5.77 11.61 -30.22
CA THR A 3 6.51 10.54 -29.58
C THR A 3 5.82 10.09 -28.28
N GLU A 4 5.58 8.79 -28.15
CA GLU A 4 5.17 8.16 -26.88
C GLU A 4 6.35 8.18 -25.91
N VAL A 5 6.16 8.81 -24.76
CA VAL A 5 7.09 8.75 -23.63
C VAL A 5 6.69 7.54 -22.79
N ALA A 6 7.32 6.39 -23.04
CA ALA A 6 7.23 5.23 -22.16
C ALA A 6 8.05 5.51 -20.89
N ILE A 7 7.37 5.83 -19.79
CA ILE A 7 7.97 5.89 -18.46
C ILE A 7 8.08 4.45 -17.96
N THR A 8 9.23 3.82 -18.18
CA THR A 8 9.55 2.51 -17.61
C THR A 8 10.17 2.71 -16.24
N THR A 9 9.32 2.82 -15.22
CA THR A 9 9.72 2.58 -13.82
C THR A 9 8.75 1.58 -13.25
N GLY A 10 8.98 0.31 -13.54
CA GLY A 10 8.22 -0.78 -12.95
C GLY A 10 9.19 -1.90 -12.69
N THR A 11 9.49 -2.17 -11.42
CA THR A 11 9.96 -3.50 -11.01
C THR A 11 9.04 -4.51 -11.68
N ASP A 12 9.59 -5.48 -12.42
CA ASP A 12 8.78 -6.46 -13.13
C ASP A 12 8.05 -7.30 -12.08
N TYR A 13 6.80 -6.93 -11.80
CA TYR A 13 6.00 -7.55 -10.74
C TYR A 13 5.85 -9.05 -10.97
N LYS A 14 6.04 -9.53 -12.21
CA LYS A 14 6.03 -10.95 -12.56
C LYS A 14 7.06 -11.76 -11.80
N ASP A 15 8.22 -11.18 -11.48
CA ASP A 15 9.26 -11.87 -10.70
C ASP A 15 8.88 -12.04 -9.22
N LEU A 16 7.90 -11.25 -8.77
CA LEU A 16 7.36 -11.28 -7.41
C LEU A 16 6.20 -12.28 -7.25
N LEU A 17 5.76 -12.92 -8.33
CA LEU A 17 4.65 -13.88 -8.33
C LEU A 17 5.12 -15.32 -8.19
N ASP A 18 4.37 -16.12 -7.44
CA ASP A 18 4.45 -17.58 -7.43
C ASP A 18 3.64 -18.19 -8.60
N GLU A 19 3.65 -19.51 -8.72
CA GLU A 19 2.89 -20.24 -9.74
C GLU A 19 1.36 -20.05 -9.64
N SER A 20 0.87 -19.53 -8.51
CA SER A 20 -0.54 -19.28 -8.22
C SER A 20 -0.92 -17.78 -8.28
N SER A 21 -0.06 -16.93 -8.82
CA SER A 21 -0.24 -15.46 -8.87
C SER A 21 -0.33 -14.80 -7.48
N ARG A 22 0.35 -15.37 -6.49
CA ARG A 22 0.48 -14.82 -5.14
C ARG A 22 1.88 -14.30 -4.90
N ASN A 23 2.07 -13.57 -3.80
CA ASN A 23 3.39 -13.07 -3.43
C ASN A 23 4.40 -14.21 -3.18
N LYS A 24 5.46 -14.27 -3.99
CA LYS A 24 6.52 -15.29 -3.90
C LYS A 24 7.40 -15.15 -2.67
N THR A 25 7.67 -13.92 -2.25
CA THR A 25 8.54 -13.58 -1.11
C THR A 25 7.73 -12.96 0.01
N SER A 26 8.36 -12.75 1.17
CA SER A 26 7.73 -12.00 2.25
C SER A 26 7.61 -10.53 1.85
N VAL A 27 6.58 -9.88 2.37
CA VAL A 27 6.37 -8.44 2.21
C VAL A 27 6.75 -7.76 3.51
N LYS A 28 7.62 -6.75 3.44
CA LYS A 28 8.13 -6.04 4.61
C LYS A 28 8.02 -4.54 4.44
N CYS A 29 8.00 -3.82 5.56
CA CYS A 29 8.08 -2.36 5.56
C CYS A 29 9.37 -1.88 4.90
N ASP A 30 9.29 -0.91 3.98
CA ASP A 30 10.48 -0.30 3.36
C ASP A 30 11.38 0.42 4.38
N ARG A 31 10.78 0.98 5.44
CA ARG A 31 11.48 1.81 6.44
C ARG A 31 12.16 1.02 7.56
N CYS A 32 11.44 0.10 8.19
CA CYS A 32 11.93 -0.63 9.37
C CYS A 32 12.08 -2.14 9.16
N SER A 33 11.78 -2.65 7.95
CA SER A 33 11.81 -4.09 7.64
C SER A 33 10.88 -4.97 8.49
N SER A 34 9.87 -4.38 9.13
CA SER A 34 8.79 -5.12 9.81
C SER A 34 8.10 -6.08 8.85
N LEU A 35 7.90 -7.33 9.28
CA LEU A 35 7.25 -8.37 8.48
C LEU A 35 5.74 -8.08 8.41
N MET A 36 5.23 -7.78 7.21
CA MET A 36 3.81 -7.50 6.99
C MET A 36 3.05 -8.73 6.49
N LEU A 37 3.61 -9.47 5.52
CA LEU A 37 3.02 -10.69 4.97
C LEU A 37 4.08 -11.76 4.76
N ARG A 38 3.71 -13.02 5.01
CA ARG A 38 4.49 -14.18 4.61
C ARG A 38 4.28 -14.49 3.12
N PRO A 39 5.18 -15.27 2.49
CA PRO A 39 4.97 -15.80 1.14
C PRO A 39 3.60 -16.49 0.99
N ALA A 40 3.02 -16.41 -0.21
CA ALA A 40 1.81 -17.13 -0.64
C ALA A 40 0.51 -16.74 0.11
N ASN A 41 0.49 -15.57 0.76
CA ASN A 41 -0.62 -15.10 1.59
C ASN A 41 -1.37 -13.90 1.01
N ALA A 42 -0.98 -13.38 -0.15
CA ALA A 42 -1.67 -12.32 -0.85
C ALA A 42 -1.75 -12.60 -2.35
N ASP A 43 -2.90 -12.28 -2.93
CA ASP A 43 -3.17 -12.40 -4.36
C ASP A 43 -2.71 -11.11 -5.07
N PHE A 44 -2.16 -11.23 -6.29
CA PHE A 44 -1.86 -10.05 -7.09
C PHE A 44 -3.14 -9.36 -7.59
N ALA A 45 -3.17 -8.03 -7.51
CA ALA A 45 -4.24 -7.20 -8.04
C ALA A 45 -3.65 -6.06 -8.90
N ASP A 46 -4.12 -5.99 -10.15
CA ASP A 46 -3.89 -4.87 -11.06
C ASP A 46 -5.09 -3.92 -10.94
N VAL A 47 -4.97 -2.95 -10.03
CA VAL A 47 -6.01 -1.97 -9.70
C VAL A 47 -5.37 -0.60 -9.55
N GLU A 48 -5.96 0.42 -10.16
CA GLU A 48 -5.45 1.79 -10.05
C GLU A 48 -6.08 2.49 -8.83
N TYR A 49 -5.23 3.00 -7.94
CA TYR A 49 -5.66 3.73 -6.75
C TYR A 49 -4.75 4.91 -6.44
N ASP A 50 -5.35 6.07 -6.14
CA ASP A 50 -4.64 7.27 -5.72
C ASP A 50 -4.36 7.21 -4.21
N LEU A 51 -3.14 6.81 -3.86
CA LEU A 51 -2.73 6.64 -2.47
C LEU A 51 -1.95 7.88 -2.00
N PRO A 52 -2.27 8.47 -0.83
CA PRO A 52 -1.49 9.56 -0.26
C PRO A 52 0.00 9.19 -0.10
N GLU A 53 0.87 10.19 -0.15
CA GLU A 53 2.29 9.99 0.16
C GLU A 53 2.49 9.46 1.58
N ALA A 54 3.41 8.50 1.72
CA ALA A 54 3.70 7.90 3.01
C ALA A 54 4.41 8.91 3.93
N ARG A 55 3.78 9.22 5.06
CA ARG A 55 4.31 10.11 6.11
C ARG A 55 4.13 9.45 7.47
N GLN A 56 4.86 9.92 8.48
CA GLN A 56 4.64 9.45 9.85
C GLN A 56 3.45 10.19 10.47
N LYS A 57 2.64 9.48 11.26
CA LYS A 57 1.46 9.98 11.97
C LYS A 57 1.70 11.27 12.79
N ARG A 58 2.93 11.49 13.29
CA ARG A 58 3.30 12.74 13.99
C ARG A 58 3.32 13.99 13.11
N GLN A 59 3.44 13.86 11.79
CA GLN A 59 3.38 14.99 10.86
C GLN A 59 1.95 15.37 10.47
N THR A 60 0.95 14.49 10.66
CA THR A 60 -0.43 14.76 10.26
C THR A 60 -1.19 15.58 11.29
N ALA A 61 -0.92 15.43 12.59
CA ALA A 61 -1.65 16.11 13.68
C ALA A 61 -1.66 17.66 13.60
N ALA A 62 -0.79 18.26 12.79
CA ALA A 62 -0.77 19.71 12.55
C ALA A 62 -1.57 20.16 11.30
N ALA A 63 -2.12 19.23 10.53
CA ALA A 63 -2.80 19.48 9.25
C ALA A 63 -4.27 19.02 9.24
N GLU A 64 -4.81 18.56 10.38
CA GLU A 64 -6.14 17.93 10.47
C GLU A 64 -7.27 18.95 10.79
N GLU A 65 -6.97 20.26 10.80
CA GLU A 65 -7.90 21.33 11.22
C GLU A 65 -8.36 22.30 10.10
N SER A 66 -8.18 21.97 8.82
CA SER A 66 -8.69 22.82 7.73
C SER A 66 -9.51 22.02 6.72
N GLU A 67 -10.81 22.29 6.68
CA GLU A 67 -11.84 21.68 5.82
C GLU A 67 -11.75 22.04 4.32
N ASP A 68 -10.60 22.53 3.86
CA ASP A 68 -10.29 22.79 2.45
C ASP A 68 -8.94 22.14 2.14
N SER A 69 -8.99 20.94 1.55
CA SER A 69 -7.86 20.01 1.39
C SER A 69 -6.92 20.45 0.26
N GLU A 70 -6.12 21.48 0.51
CA GLU A 70 -4.93 21.82 -0.28
C GLU A 70 -3.70 21.24 0.44
N GLY A 71 -3.21 20.04 0.06
CA GLY A 71 -1.83 19.66 0.43
C GLY A 71 -1.45 18.21 0.66
N PHE A 72 -2.33 17.22 0.47
CA PHE A 72 -1.87 15.82 0.40
C PHE A 72 -1.54 15.46 -1.04
N THR A 73 -0.23 15.38 -1.32
CA THR A 73 0.29 14.79 -2.56
C THR A 73 -0.12 13.32 -2.60
N CYS A 74 -0.94 12.96 -3.59
CA CYS A 74 -1.29 11.58 -3.87
C CYS A 74 -0.41 11.03 -5.00
N GLN A 75 -0.10 9.75 -4.89
CA GLN A 75 0.59 9.00 -5.93
C GLN A 75 -0.39 7.96 -6.48
N LYS A 76 -0.55 7.96 -7.81
CA LYS A 76 -1.31 6.95 -8.53
C LYS A 76 -0.51 5.66 -8.63
N LEU A 77 -1.02 4.59 -8.04
CA LEU A 77 -0.38 3.27 -7.97
C LEU A 77 -1.28 2.23 -8.66
N LYS A 78 -0.68 1.20 -9.28
CA LYS A 78 -1.41 0.21 -10.11
C LYS A 78 -1.33 -1.22 -9.61
N HIS A 79 -0.25 -1.57 -8.92
CA HIS A 79 0.00 -2.95 -8.52
C HIS A 79 -0.11 -3.10 -7.02
N PHE A 80 -0.95 -4.03 -6.59
CA PHE A 80 -1.24 -4.28 -5.19
C PHE A 80 -1.19 -5.77 -4.84
N TRP A 81 -0.85 -6.05 -3.59
CA TRP A 81 -1.16 -7.30 -2.92
C TRP A 81 -2.53 -7.18 -2.29
N MET A 82 -3.48 -7.98 -2.77
CA MET A 82 -4.82 -8.09 -2.21
C MET A 82 -4.85 -9.19 -1.15
N VAL A 83 -5.35 -8.83 0.02
CA VAL A 83 -5.50 -9.72 1.17
C VAL A 83 -6.95 -9.68 1.61
N LYS A 84 -7.60 -10.86 1.58
CA LYS A 84 -9.04 -10.99 1.88
C LYS A 84 -9.35 -10.86 3.36
N ASP A 85 -8.45 -11.32 4.21
CA ASP A 85 -8.65 -11.35 5.66
C ASP A 85 -7.52 -10.59 6.37
N MET A 86 -7.88 -9.59 7.18
CA MET A 86 -6.93 -8.78 7.96
C MET A 86 -6.09 -9.62 8.93
N TYR A 87 -6.57 -10.79 9.35
CA TYR A 87 -5.82 -11.70 10.23
C TYR A 87 -4.68 -12.44 9.52
N THR A 88 -4.57 -12.29 8.20
CA THR A 88 -3.47 -12.86 7.40
C THR A 88 -2.17 -12.06 7.56
N PHE A 89 -2.25 -10.81 8.00
CA PHE A 89 -1.09 -9.96 8.22
C PHE A 89 -0.35 -10.33 9.50
N GLU A 90 0.98 -10.19 9.48
CA GLU A 90 1.83 -10.37 10.65
C GLU A 90 1.92 -9.06 11.45
N ASN A 91 2.38 -7.96 10.84
CA ASN A 91 2.54 -6.65 11.50
C ASN A 91 2.03 -5.49 10.61
N ILE A 92 0.70 -5.37 10.50
CA ILE A 92 0.04 -4.24 9.82
C ILE A 92 -0.83 -3.46 10.80
N GLY A 93 -0.83 -2.14 10.67
CA GLY A 93 -1.73 -1.24 11.39
C GLY A 93 -2.79 -0.67 10.44
N PHE A 94 -3.87 -0.16 11.02
CA PHE A 94 -4.89 0.58 10.29
C PHE A 94 -4.96 2.02 10.79
N SER A 95 -5.13 2.97 9.87
CA SER A 95 -5.43 4.35 10.23
C SER A 95 -6.86 4.49 10.77
N ASN A 96 -7.15 5.67 11.34
CA ASN A 96 -8.53 6.11 11.52
C ASN A 96 -9.22 6.21 10.15
N THR A 97 -10.53 5.99 10.14
CA THR A 97 -11.35 6.20 8.95
C THR A 97 -11.65 7.70 8.81
N VAL A 98 -11.33 8.28 7.66
CA VAL A 98 -11.64 9.68 7.32
C VAL A 98 -12.26 9.69 5.93
N ASN A 99 -13.43 10.33 5.77
CA ASN A 99 -14.13 10.42 4.47
C ASN A 99 -14.31 9.06 3.76
N ASN A 100 -14.73 8.03 4.50
CA ASN A 100 -14.84 6.65 4.00
C ASN A 100 -13.54 6.05 3.44
N LYS A 101 -12.38 6.59 3.82
CA LYS A 101 -11.08 6.02 3.48
C LYS A 101 -10.40 5.53 4.76
N LYS A 102 -9.90 4.30 4.70
CA LYS A 102 -9.10 3.69 5.78
C LYS A 102 -7.82 3.16 5.15
N TYR A 103 -6.69 3.49 5.75
CA TYR A 103 -5.39 3.16 5.18
C TYR A 103 -4.64 2.13 6.02
N LEU A 104 -3.72 1.43 5.37
CA LEU A 104 -2.79 0.49 5.99
C LEU A 104 -1.49 1.22 6.31
N ILE A 105 -0.98 1.03 7.52
CA ILE A 105 0.30 1.59 7.98
C ILE A 105 1.19 0.47 8.51
N CYS A 106 2.49 0.70 8.64
CA CYS A 106 3.35 -0.23 9.37
C CYS A 106 2.99 -0.23 10.85
N ALA A 107 2.83 -1.41 11.47
CA ALA A 107 2.52 -1.51 12.89
C ALA A 107 3.69 -1.06 13.80
N ASP A 108 4.93 -1.24 13.36
CA ASP A 108 6.11 -0.97 14.20
C ASP A 108 6.59 0.49 14.13
N CYS A 109 6.66 1.07 12.93
CA CYS A 109 7.17 2.42 12.74
C CYS A 109 6.10 3.47 12.43
N GLU A 110 4.82 3.05 12.34
CA GLU A 110 3.65 3.89 12.03
C GLU A 110 3.75 4.71 10.74
N VAL A 111 4.72 4.41 9.87
CA VAL A 111 4.84 5.03 8.55
C VAL A 111 3.75 4.47 7.64
N GLY A 112 3.03 5.36 6.97
CA GLY A 112 2.08 4.98 5.94
C GLY A 112 1.44 6.20 5.27
N PRO A 113 0.55 6.00 4.29
CA PRO A 113 -0.03 4.71 3.94
C PRO A 113 0.91 3.83 3.10
N VAL A 114 0.96 2.54 3.45
CA VAL A 114 1.55 1.47 2.61
C VAL A 114 0.50 0.80 1.72
N GLY A 115 -0.77 1.09 1.96
CA GLY A 115 -1.90 0.52 1.25
C GLY A 115 -3.22 1.10 1.75
N TYR A 116 -4.34 0.53 1.30
CA TYR A 116 -5.68 0.91 1.73
C TYR A 116 -6.54 -0.30 2.09
N TYR A 117 -7.57 -0.03 2.89
CA TYR A 117 -8.63 -0.97 3.22
C TYR A 117 -9.91 -0.51 2.55
N ASP A 118 -10.43 -1.35 1.67
CA ASP A 118 -11.71 -1.11 1.01
C ASP A 118 -12.84 -1.46 1.99
N LEU A 119 -13.63 -0.45 2.36
CA LEU A 119 -14.75 -0.60 3.30
C LEU A 119 -15.91 -1.42 2.73
N GLU A 120 -16.07 -1.45 1.40
CA GLU A 120 -17.17 -2.15 0.73
C GLU A 120 -16.87 -3.64 0.62
N THR A 121 -15.73 -3.99 -0.01
CA THR A 121 -15.31 -5.38 -0.19
C THR A 121 -14.70 -5.99 1.07
N LYS A 122 -14.32 -5.17 2.06
CA LYS A 122 -13.58 -5.55 3.26
C LYS A 122 -12.21 -6.19 2.96
N GLN A 123 -11.64 -5.86 1.80
CA GLN A 123 -10.33 -6.35 1.38
C GLN A 123 -9.24 -5.31 1.65
N CYS A 124 -8.03 -5.80 1.91
CA CYS A 124 -6.85 -4.99 2.09
C CYS A 124 -6.02 -5.00 0.81
N TYR A 125 -5.49 -3.84 0.42
CA TYR A 125 -4.65 -3.68 -0.77
C TYR A 125 -3.34 -3.01 -0.36
N VAL A 126 -2.22 -3.73 -0.43
CA VAL A 126 -0.87 -3.22 -0.12
C VAL A 126 -0.15 -2.87 -1.42
N ALA A 127 0.29 -1.63 -1.57
CA ALA A 127 0.95 -1.22 -2.81
C ALA A 127 2.35 -1.82 -2.90
N LEU A 128 2.66 -2.47 -4.03
CA LEU A 128 3.99 -3.07 -4.27
C LEU A 128 5.11 -2.03 -4.14
N ASP A 129 4.88 -0.81 -4.63
CA ASP A 129 5.88 0.28 -4.62
C ASP A 129 6.13 0.88 -3.23
N ARG A 130 5.36 0.50 -2.20
CA ARG A 130 5.47 1.04 -0.83
C ARG A 130 6.07 0.04 0.17
N VAL A 131 6.52 -1.12 -0.31
CA VAL A 131 7.01 -2.24 0.51
C VAL A 131 8.23 -2.91 -0.12
N LYS A 132 8.97 -3.67 0.69
CA LYS A 132 10.09 -4.52 0.26
C LYS A 132 9.64 -5.96 0.08
N HIS A 133 10.28 -6.64 -0.86
CA HIS A 133 10.01 -8.03 -1.22
C HIS A 133 11.25 -8.87 -0.96
N GLU A 134 11.27 -9.66 0.13
CA GLU A 134 12.43 -10.47 0.55
C GLU A 134 12.06 -11.69 1.42
#